data_AF-A0AAU8L8H5-F1
#
_entry.id   AF-A0AAU8L8H5-F1
#
_cell.length_a   1.000
_cell.length_b   1.000
_cell.length_c   1.000
_cell.angle_alpha   90.00
_cell.angle_beta   90.00
_cell.angle_gamma   90.00
#
_symmetry.space_group_name_H-M   'P 1'
#
loop_
_entity.id
_entity.type
_entity.pdbx_description
1 polymer ?
#
loop_
_entity_poly.entity_id
_entity_poly.type
_entity_poly.pdbx_seq_one_letter_code
_entity_poly.pdbx_strand_id
1 'polypeptide(L)'
;MIEMENINLIKEMAKDIELIKKSLMRQTEKRWLTVKELAQYLGYSKDHIYHLKEETFLEDIHFYKKTGKILFDRVAIDSWVLEGFRTNDTRKSRRQIVDNVLSSINKIP
;
A
#
# COMPACT_ATOMS: atom_id res chain seq x y z
N MET A 1 -2.26 48.25 -23.73
CA MET A 1 -2.87 46.93 -23.48
C MET A 1 -2.51 46.58 -22.05
N ILE A 2 -3.48 46.54 -21.13
CA ILE A 2 -3.18 46.27 -19.71
C ILE A 2 -2.97 44.76 -19.58
N GLU A 3 -1.77 44.36 -19.23
CA GLU A 3 -1.47 42.95 -18.93
C GLU A 3 -2.23 42.56 -17.67
N MET A 4 -3.32 41.81 -17.87
CA MET A 4 -4.15 41.24 -16.81
C MET A 4 -3.51 39.95 -16.28
N GLU A 5 -2.20 39.97 -16.06
CA GLU A 5 -1.39 38.82 -15.68
C GLU A 5 -1.94 38.14 -14.42
N ASN A 6 -2.34 38.94 -13.43
CA ASN A 6 -3.00 38.45 -12.21
C ASN A 6 -4.34 37.74 -12.49
N ILE A 7 -5.13 38.22 -13.46
CA ILE A 7 -6.40 37.56 -13.81
C ILE A 7 -6.12 36.24 -14.55
N ASN A 8 -5.08 36.18 -15.36
CA ASN A 8 -4.68 34.94 -16.03
C ASN A 8 -4.16 33.92 -15.02
N LEU A 9 -3.35 34.34 -14.05
CA LEU A 9 -2.89 33.48 -12.94
C LEU A 9 -4.07 32.93 -12.12
N ILE A 10 -5.07 33.76 -11.81
CA ILE A 10 -6.29 33.29 -11.10
C ILE A 10 -7.03 32.21 -11.91
N LYS A 11 -7.11 32.35 -13.24
CA LYS A 11 -7.76 31.35 -14.11
C LYS A 11 -6.97 30.03 -14.15
N GLU A 12 -5.64 30.10 -14.19
CA GLU A 12 -4.78 28.92 -14.13
C GLU A 12 -4.92 28.21 -12.78
N MET A 13 -4.88 28.95 -11.67
CA MET A 13 -5.11 28.38 -10.33
C MET A 13 -6.48 27.69 -10.21
N ALA A 14 -7.53 28.27 -10.79
CA ALA A 14 -8.87 27.66 -10.77
C ALA A 14 -8.88 26.32 -11.53
N LYS A 15 -8.17 26.24 -12.65
CA LYS A 15 -8.01 25.01 -13.44
C LYS A 15 -7.21 23.95 -12.68
N ASP A 16 -6.14 24.34 -12.01
CA ASP A 16 -5.32 23.44 -11.19
C ASP A 16 -6.12 22.88 -10.01
N ILE A 17 -6.91 23.72 -9.33
CA ILE A 17 -7.82 23.28 -8.26
C ILE A 17 -8.84 22.25 -8.78
N GLU A 18 -9.38 22.43 -9.99
CA GLU A 18 -10.30 21.47 -10.59
C GLU A 18 -9.62 20.12 -10.89
N LEU A 19 -8.39 20.16 -11.40
CA LEU A 19 -7.59 18.96 -11.66
C LEU A 19 -7.25 18.21 -10.36
N ILE A 20 -6.87 18.95 -9.31
CA ILE A 20 -6.63 18.38 -7.97
C ILE A 20 -7.89 17.72 -7.44
N LYS A 21 -9.05 18.38 -7.52
CA LYS A 21 -10.35 17.80 -7.10
C LYS A 21 -10.65 16.52 -7.87
N LYS A 22 -10.49 16.50 -9.20
CA LYS A 22 -10.69 15.29 -10.02
C LYS A 22 -9.71 14.17 -9.68
N SER A 23 -8.49 14.50 -9.28
CA SER A 23 -7.51 13.52 -8.79
C SER A 23 -7.93 12.93 -7.44
N LEU A 24 -8.32 13.77 -6.50
CA LEU A 24 -8.77 13.36 -5.16
C LEU A 24 -10.07 12.56 -5.20
N MET A 25 -11.01 12.91 -6.08
CA MET A 25 -12.24 12.13 -6.28
C MET A 25 -11.94 10.73 -6.83
N ARG A 26 -10.96 10.60 -7.73
CA ARG A 26 -10.46 9.29 -8.20
C ARG A 26 -9.76 8.50 -7.10
N GLN A 27 -9.20 9.17 -6.09
CA GLN A 27 -8.54 8.57 -4.93
C GLN A 27 -9.48 8.16 -3.78
N THR A 28 -10.81 8.30 -3.94
CA THR A 28 -11.76 7.62 -3.03
C THR A 28 -11.86 6.13 -3.37
N GLU A 29 -10.71 5.47 -3.44
CA GLU A 29 -10.63 4.04 -3.66
C GLU A 29 -11.36 3.32 -2.53
N LYS A 30 -12.13 2.30 -2.91
CA LYS A 30 -13.01 1.56 -2.01
C LYS A 30 -12.24 1.06 -0.78
N ARG A 31 -12.58 1.55 0.41
CA ARG A 31 -11.94 1.14 1.67
C ARG A 31 -12.20 -0.32 2.01
N TRP A 32 -13.42 -0.79 1.77
CA TRP A 32 -13.86 -2.14 2.14
C TRP A 32 -13.80 -3.08 0.94
N LEU A 33 -12.87 -4.02 0.96
CA LEU A 33 -12.68 -4.99 -0.11
C LEU A 33 -13.34 -6.31 0.23
N THR A 34 -14.05 -6.91 -0.72
CA THR A 34 -14.47 -8.31 -0.66
C THR A 34 -13.28 -9.23 -0.90
N VAL A 35 -13.42 -10.54 -0.60
CA VAL A 35 -12.39 -11.55 -0.94
C VAL A 35 -11.98 -11.48 -2.41
N LYS A 36 -12.93 -11.28 -3.33
CA LYS A 36 -12.63 -11.16 -4.78
C LYS A 36 -11.80 -9.92 -5.09
N GLU A 37 -12.16 -8.78 -4.52
CA GLU A 37 -11.47 -7.52 -4.74
C GLU A 37 -10.07 -7.53 -4.12
N LEU A 38 -9.93 -8.10 -2.91
CA LEU A 38 -8.63 -8.23 -2.26
C LEU A 38 -7.71 -9.20 -3.02
N ALA A 39 -8.25 -10.31 -3.54
CA ALA A 39 -7.49 -11.23 -4.39
C ALA A 39 -6.94 -10.53 -5.64
N GLN A 40 -7.77 -9.72 -6.31
CA GLN A 40 -7.33 -8.92 -7.44
C GLN A 40 -6.31 -7.85 -7.03
N TYR A 41 -6.53 -7.20 -5.88
CA TYR A 41 -5.66 -6.14 -5.37
C TYR A 41 -4.25 -6.63 -5.03
N LEU A 42 -4.14 -7.78 -4.34
CA LEU A 42 -2.86 -8.36 -3.95
C LEU A 42 -2.24 -9.28 -5.01
N GLY A 43 -2.97 -9.61 -6.07
CA GLY A 43 -2.52 -10.55 -7.12
C GLY A 43 -2.54 -12.02 -6.70
N TYR A 44 -3.39 -12.39 -5.74
CA TYR A 44 -3.53 -13.76 -5.25
C TYR A 44 -4.81 -14.45 -5.73
N SER A 45 -4.86 -15.77 -5.59
CA SER A 45 -6.12 -16.52 -5.75
C SER A 45 -7.05 -16.26 -4.57
N LYS A 46 -8.36 -16.44 -4.78
CA LYS A 46 -9.35 -16.30 -3.70
C LYS A 46 -9.11 -17.27 -2.54
N ASP A 47 -8.71 -18.51 -2.84
CA ASP A 47 -8.41 -19.52 -1.82
C ASP A 47 -7.19 -19.13 -0.99
N HIS A 48 -6.18 -18.54 -1.63
CA HIS A 48 -5.02 -18.03 -0.92
C HIS A 48 -5.37 -16.87 0.00
N ILE A 49 -6.31 -15.99 -0.38
CA ILE A 49 -6.80 -14.94 0.51
C ILE A 49 -7.47 -15.53 1.75
N TYR A 50 -8.24 -16.62 1.63
CA TYR A 50 -8.82 -17.29 2.82
C TYR A 50 -7.73 -17.85 3.74
N HIS A 51 -6.72 -18.50 3.17
CA HIS A 51 -5.60 -19.02 3.95
C HIS A 51 -4.81 -17.90 4.65
N LEU A 52 -4.44 -16.84 3.91
CA LEU A 52 -3.76 -15.66 4.43
C LEU A 52 -4.56 -14.98 5.54
N LYS A 53 -5.89 -14.94 5.40
CA LYS A 53 -6.81 -14.42 6.41
C LYS A 53 -6.79 -15.23 7.71
N GLU A 54 -6.56 -16.55 7.66
CA GLU A 54 -6.45 -17.36 8.89
C GLU A 54 -5.08 -17.23 9.55
N GLU A 55 -4.01 -17.15 8.77
CA GLU A 55 -2.64 -17.18 9.31
C GLU A 55 -2.11 -15.81 9.74
N THR A 56 -2.51 -14.75 9.05
CA THR A 56 -1.84 -13.45 9.14
C THR A 56 -2.77 -12.33 9.62
N PHE A 57 -4.04 -12.36 9.21
CA PHE A 57 -4.95 -11.25 9.47
C PHE A 57 -5.76 -11.45 10.73
N LEU A 58 -5.96 -10.35 11.45
CA LEU A 58 -6.76 -10.29 12.67
C LEU A 58 -8.16 -9.75 12.37
N GLU A 59 -9.18 -10.43 12.90
CA GLU A 59 -10.57 -9.93 12.90
C GLU A 59 -10.63 -8.61 13.68
N ASP A 60 -11.54 -7.72 13.28
CA ASP A 60 -11.72 -6.36 13.80
C ASP A 60 -10.57 -5.36 13.55
N ILE A 61 -9.50 -5.81 12.89
CA ILE A 61 -8.38 -4.95 12.45
C ILE A 61 -8.26 -4.98 10.93
N HIS A 62 -8.02 -6.17 10.37
CA HIS A 62 -7.76 -6.35 8.95
C HIS A 62 -9.03 -6.74 8.19
N PHE A 63 -9.94 -7.46 8.85
CA PHE A 63 -11.22 -7.88 8.27
C PHE A 63 -12.35 -7.89 9.30
N TYR A 64 -13.57 -7.81 8.78
CA TYR A 64 -14.81 -7.86 9.55
C TYR A 64 -15.79 -8.82 8.91
N LYS A 65 -16.49 -9.61 9.73
CA LYS A 65 -17.60 -10.47 9.28
C LYS A 65 -18.92 -9.73 9.45
N LYS A 66 -19.60 -9.41 8.36
CA LYS A 66 -20.91 -8.76 8.38
C LYS A 66 -21.91 -9.54 7.53
N THR A 67 -22.96 -10.05 8.17
CA THR A 67 -24.08 -10.74 7.51
C THR A 67 -23.62 -11.86 6.55
N GLY A 68 -22.66 -12.68 6.98
CA GLY A 68 -22.12 -13.79 6.19
C GLY A 68 -21.09 -13.40 5.12
N LYS A 69 -20.72 -12.12 5.00
CA LYS A 69 -19.64 -11.67 4.11
C LYS A 69 -18.41 -11.22 4.90
N ILE A 70 -17.24 -11.46 4.32
CA ILE A 70 -15.96 -10.95 4.84
C ILE A 70 -15.60 -9.69 4.06
N LEU A 71 -15.33 -8.62 4.80
CA LEU A 71 -14.85 -7.34 4.27
C LEU A 71 -13.51 -7.02 4.88
N PHE A 72 -12.53 -6.68 4.04
CA PHE A 72 -11.18 -6.31 4.43
C PHE A 72 -11.04 -4.78 4.44
N ASP A 73 -10.42 -4.22 5.48
CA ASP A 73 -10.03 -2.81 5.50
C ASP A 73 -8.74 -2.65 4.70
N ARG A 74 -8.85 -2.05 3.52
CA ARG A 74 -7.69 -1.81 2.66
C ARG A 74 -6.58 -1.05 3.37
N VAL A 75 -6.90 -0.07 4.22
CA VAL A 75 -5.86 0.73 4.91
C VAL A 75 -5.01 -0.13 5.83
N ALA A 76 -5.64 -1.09 6.52
CA ALA A 76 -4.94 -2.05 7.37
C ALA A 76 -4.10 -3.03 6.53
N ILE A 77 -4.64 -3.50 5.40
CA ILE A 77 -3.90 -4.35 4.45
C ILE A 77 -2.67 -3.62 3.88
N ASP A 78 -2.81 -2.37 3.45
CA ASP A 78 -1.71 -1.57 2.90
C ASP A 78 -0.59 -1.41 3.95
N SER A 79 -0.98 -1.16 5.20
CA SER A 79 -0.04 -1.06 6.33
C SER A 79 0.73 -2.37 6.54
N TRP A 80 0.03 -3.51 6.51
CA TRP A 80 0.64 -4.83 6.59
C TRP A 80 1.62 -5.12 5.43
N VAL A 81 1.23 -4.78 4.20
CA VAL A 81 2.10 -4.93 3.02
C VAL A 81 3.39 -4.13 3.20
N LEU A 82 3.29 -2.87 3.64
CA LEU A 82 4.45 -2.00 3.87
C LEU A 82 5.36 -2.54 4.99
N GLU A 83 4.80 -3.11 6.05
CA GLU A 83 5.59 -3.77 7.10
C GLU A 83 6.34 -5.00 6.58
N GLY A 84 5.71 -5.80 5.70
CA GLY A 84 6.36 -6.89 4.99
C GLY A 84 7.58 -6.44 4.17
N PHE A 85 7.49 -5.30 3.48
CA PHE A 85 8.62 -4.72 2.76
C PHE A 85 9.75 -4.27 3.69
N ARG A 86 9.44 -3.53 4.76
CA ARG A 86 10.45 -3.02 5.72
C ARG A 86 11.18 -4.14 6.45
N THR A 87 10.46 -5.21 6.81
CA THR A 87 11.05 -6.40 7.44
C THR A 87 11.93 -7.20 6.48
N ASN A 88 11.57 -7.26 5.19
CA ASN A 88 12.41 -7.88 4.18
C ASN A 88 13.70 -7.09 3.92
N ASP A 89 13.64 -5.77 3.87
CA ASP A 89 14.84 -4.93 3.74
C ASP A 89 15.79 -5.10 4.93
N THR A 90 15.26 -5.08 6.16
CA THR A 90 16.07 -5.35 7.36
C THR A 90 16.60 -6.79 7.41
N ARG A 91 15.89 -7.78 6.87
CA ARG A 91 16.40 -9.16 6.73
C ARG A 91 17.52 -9.23 5.69
N LYS A 92 17.38 -8.54 4.55
CA LYS A 92 18.40 -8.48 3.49
C LYS A 92 19.67 -7.81 3.98
N SER A 93 19.55 -6.67 4.68
CA SER A 93 20.70 -5.98 5.29
C SER A 93 21.40 -6.83 6.33
N ARG A 94 20.66 -7.56 7.19
CA ARG A 94 21.27 -8.48 8.18
C ARG A 94 22.05 -9.61 7.53
N ARG A 95 21.52 -10.24 6.48
CA ARG A 95 22.25 -11.28 5.73
C ARG A 95 23.53 -10.72 5.12
N GLN A 96 23.46 -9.54 4.50
CA GLN A 96 24.63 -8.91 3.90
C GLN A 96 25.73 -8.58 4.93
N ILE A 97 25.36 -8.16 6.14
CA ILE A 97 26.33 -7.95 7.24
C ILE A 97 27.00 -9.27 7.62
N VAL A 98 26.22 -10.36 7.77
CA VAL A 98 26.76 -11.69 8.09
C VAL A 98 27.72 -12.18 7.00
N ASP A 99 27.35 -12.04 5.73
CA ASP A 99 28.18 -12.45 4.60
C ASP A 99 29.50 -11.65 4.54
N ASN A 100 29.45 -10.35 4.86
CA ASN A 100 30.63 -9.50 4.94
C ASN A 100 31.57 -9.91 6.10
N VAL A 101 31.02 -10.29 7.25
CA VAL A 101 31.83 -10.78 8.39
C VAL A 101 32.49 -12.12 8.05
N LEU A 102 31.72 -13.08 7.51
CA LEU A 102 32.24 -14.40 7.14
C LEU A 102 33.33 -14.33 6.06
N SER A 103 33.14 -13.47 5.06
CA SER A 103 34.14 -13.25 4.01
C SER A 103 35.40 -12.53 4.50
N SER A 104 35.32 -11.78 5.60
CA SER A 104 36.47 -11.13 6.23
C SER A 104 37.29 -12.11 7.06
N ILE A 105 36.66 -13.12 7.67
CA ILE A 105 37.34 -14.16 8.46
C ILE A 105 38.07 -15.17 7.56
N ASN A 106 37.46 -15.55 6.42
CA ASN A 106 38.03 -16.50 5.47
C ASN A 106 39.19 -15.93 4.62
N LYS A 107 39.64 -14.69 4.88
CA LYS A 107 40.75 -14.02 4.18
C LYS A 107 42.06 -13.99 4.98
N ILE A 108 42.11 -14.61 6.15
CA ILE A 108 43.35 -14.75 6.93
C ILE A 108 44.04 -16.04 6.45
N PRO A 109 45.23 -15.98 5.83
CA PRO A 109 45.97 -17.15 5.36
C PRO A 109 46.46 -18.06 6.49
#